data_AF-A0A699TT35-F1
#
_entry.id   AF-A0A699TT35-F1
#
_cell.length_a   1.000
_cell.length_b   1.000
_cell.length_c   1.000
_cell.angle_alpha   90.00
_cell.angle_beta   90.00
_cell.angle_gamma   90.00
#
_symmetry.space_group_name_H-M   'P 1'
#
loop_
_entity.id
_entity.type
_entity.pdbx_description
1 polymer ?
#
loop_
_entity_poly.entity_id
_entity_poly.type
_entity_poly.pdbx_seq_one_letter_code
_entity_poly.pdbx_strand_id
1 'polypeptide(L)'
;EVELKYLPPHLEYAFLEGDDKLPVIIAKDLSMEEKTAIITVLKSHKQAIAWKLSDIKGIDPEFCAYKILMEEDFEPGVQHQSWRVCIDYRKLNEATRKDHFPLPFMDQMLERLARNQYYCFLDGFSGYFQIPIDLKDQ
;
A
#
# COMPACT_ATOMS: atom_id res chain seq x y z
N GLU A 1 -19.64 5.11 -12.57
CA GLU A 1 -20.05 4.39 -11.35
C GLU A 1 -18.82 3.84 -10.65
N VAL A 2 -18.81 3.86 -9.32
CA VAL A 2 -17.74 3.23 -8.53
C VAL A 2 -18.15 1.79 -8.28
N GLU A 3 -17.44 0.82 -8.86
CA GLU A 3 -17.64 -0.59 -8.57
C GLU A 3 -17.16 -0.89 -7.14
N LEU A 4 -18.09 -0.98 -6.18
CA LEU A 4 -17.80 -1.30 -4.79
C LEU A 4 -17.71 -2.83 -4.62
N LYS A 5 -16.60 -3.28 -4.03
CA LYS A 5 -16.39 -4.70 -3.73
C LYS A 5 -17.17 -5.12 -2.49
N TYR A 6 -17.53 -6.40 -2.41
CA TYR A 6 -18.15 -6.97 -1.22
C TYR A 6 -17.18 -6.90 -0.02
N LEU A 7 -17.67 -6.43 1.13
CA LEU A 7 -16.87 -6.27 2.35
C LEU A 7 -17.21 -7.37 3.38
N PRO A 8 -16.23 -7.79 4.19
CA PRO A 8 -16.48 -8.55 5.42
C PRO A 8 -17.51 -7.86 6.33
N PRO A 9 -18.25 -8.60 7.16
CA PRO A 9 -19.38 -8.07 7.93
C PRO A 9 -19.00 -7.01 8.98
N HIS A 10 -17.73 -6.95 9.39
CA HIS A 10 -17.19 -5.98 10.35
C HIS A 10 -16.71 -4.68 9.68
N LEU A 11 -16.79 -4.55 8.35
CA LEU A 11 -16.38 -3.38 7.60
C LEU A 11 -17.56 -2.76 6.86
N GLU A 12 -17.53 -1.43 6.70
CA GLU A 12 -18.51 -0.68 5.92
C GLU A 12 -17.83 0.44 5.10
N TYR A 13 -18.52 0.90 4.06
CA TYR A 13 -18.05 2.03 3.26
C TYR A 13 -18.53 3.36 3.87
N ALA A 14 -17.63 4.33 3.90
CA ALA A 14 -17.91 5.74 4.14
C ALA A 14 -17.39 6.56 2.96
N PHE A 15 -18.08 7.65 2.62
CA PHE A 15 -17.72 8.48 1.47
C PHE A 15 -17.14 9.81 1.95
N LEU A 16 -15.97 10.16 1.42
CA LEU A 16 -15.32 11.42 1.75
C LEU A 16 -15.87 12.58 0.90
N GLU A 17 -16.52 12.30 -0.23
CA GLU A 17 -17.06 13.33 -1.13
C GLU A 17 -18.34 12.89 -1.84
N GLY A 18 -19.44 13.60 -1.58
CA GLY A 18 -20.76 13.18 -2.07
C GLY A 18 -21.17 11.80 -1.55
N ASP A 19 -22.17 11.22 -2.20
CA ASP A 19 -22.71 9.89 -1.84
C ASP A 19 -22.03 8.75 -2.60
N ASP A 20 -21.18 9.06 -3.59
CA ASP A 20 -20.63 8.09 -4.53
C ASP A 20 -19.14 8.28 -4.88
N LYS A 21 -18.43 9.25 -4.29
CA LYS A 21 -17.01 9.51 -4.60
C LYS A 21 -16.10 9.29 -3.40
N LEU A 22 -14.90 8.79 -3.70
CA LEU A 22 -13.84 8.51 -2.73
C LEU A 22 -14.32 7.60 -1.59
N PRO A 23 -14.68 6.33 -1.90
CA PRO A 23 -15.05 5.36 -0.87
C PRO A 23 -13.84 5.06 0.01
N VAL A 24 -14.06 5.07 1.33
CA VAL A 24 -13.12 4.63 2.35
C VAL A 24 -13.78 3.51 3.13
N ILE A 25 -13.00 2.51 3.49
CA ILE A 25 -13.47 1.37 4.29
C ILE A 25 -13.16 1.67 5.74
N ILE A 26 -14.19 1.62 6.60
CA ILE A 26 -14.08 1.83 8.04
C ILE A 26 -14.66 0.63 8.78
N ALA A 27 -14.30 0.48 10.06
CA ALA A 27 -14.89 -0.55 10.91
C ALA A 27 -16.37 -0.22 11.19
N LYS A 28 -17.24 -1.21 10.99
CA LYS A 28 -18.68 -1.08 11.19
C LYS A 28 -19.04 -0.86 12.66
N ASP A 29 -18.23 -1.41 13.56
CA ASP A 29 -18.47 -1.44 15.00
C ASP A 29 -18.13 -0.11 15.71
N LEU A 30 -17.63 0.89 14.97
CA LEU A 30 -17.36 2.23 15.51
C LEU A 30 -18.65 2.91 15.99
N SER A 31 -18.55 3.69 17.07
CA SER A 31 -19.66 4.55 17.51
C SER A 31 -19.95 5.63 16.47
N MET A 32 -21.15 6.22 16.49
CA MET A 32 -21.48 7.30 15.55
C MET A 32 -20.58 8.53 15.75
N GLU A 33 -20.19 8.81 16.99
CA GLU A 33 -19.26 9.88 17.34
C GLU A 33 -17.86 9.60 16.76
N GLU A 34 -17.38 8.35 16.87
CA GLU A 34 -16.09 7.95 16.31
C GLU A 34 -16.10 8.01 14.78
N LYS A 35 -17.17 7.51 14.14
CA LYS A 35 -17.35 7.56 12.68
C LYS A 35 -17.34 9.00 12.18
N THR A 36 -18.09 9.89 12.84
CA THR A 36 -18.13 11.30 12.44
C THR A 36 -16.79 11.99 12.66
N ALA A 37 -16.08 11.71 13.77
CA ALA A 37 -14.75 12.25 14.02
C ALA A 37 -13.74 11.79 12.96
N ILE A 38 -13.71 10.49 12.65
CA ILE A 38 -12.79 9.91 11.65
C ILE A 38 -13.09 10.48 10.26
N ILE A 39 -14.36 10.49 9.83
CA ILE A 39 -14.76 11.03 8.52
C ILE A 39 -14.41 12.51 8.43
N THR A 40 -14.56 13.28 9.51
CA THR A 40 -14.20 14.70 9.54
C THR A 40 -12.70 14.90 9.33
N VAL A 41 -11.86 14.17 10.06
CA VAL A 41 -10.40 14.23 9.90
C VAL A 41 -9.97 13.82 8.49
N LEU A 42 -10.55 12.73 7.97
CA LEU A 42 -10.29 12.25 6.60
C LEU A 42 -10.73 13.28 5.55
N LYS A 43 -11.86 13.96 5.75
CA LYS A 43 -12.34 15.05 4.88
C LYS A 43 -11.43 16.28 4.94
N SER A 44 -10.85 16.61 6.08
CA SER A 44 -9.88 17.72 6.22
C SER A 44 -8.53 17.41 5.57
N HIS A 45 -8.13 16.14 5.55
CA HIS A 45 -6.82 15.71 5.03
C HIS A 45 -6.91 14.93 3.71
N LYS A 46 -7.94 15.18 2.90
CA LYS A 46 -8.15 14.47 1.62
C LYS A 46 -6.90 14.42 0.74
N GLN A 47 -6.12 15.48 0.65
CA GLN A 47 -4.92 15.52 -0.19
C GLN A 47 -3.79 14.57 0.26
N ALA A 48 -3.77 14.17 1.54
CA ALA A 48 -2.78 13.23 2.07
C ALA A 48 -3.20 11.76 1.87
N ILE A 49 -4.50 11.51 1.64
CA ILE A 49 -5.13 10.18 1.69
C ILE A 49 -5.69 9.77 0.33
N ALA A 50 -6.18 10.74 -0.44
CA ALA A 50 -6.72 10.56 -1.79
C ALA A 50 -5.63 10.61 -2.86
N TRP A 51 -4.44 10.07 -2.57
CA TRP A 51 -3.51 9.74 -3.63
C TRP A 51 -4.14 8.56 -4.38
N LYS A 52 -4.61 8.82 -5.59
CA LYS A 52 -4.95 7.77 -6.52
C LYS A 52 -3.64 7.13 -6.97
N LEU A 53 -3.70 5.87 -7.34
CA LEU A 53 -2.55 5.16 -7.91
C LEU A 53 -2.02 5.87 -9.18
N SER A 54 -2.90 6.61 -9.88
CA SER A 54 -2.56 7.52 -10.98
C SER A 54 -1.70 8.73 -10.58
N ASP A 55 -1.70 9.12 -9.32
CA ASP A 55 -0.93 10.26 -8.81
C ASP A 55 0.55 9.87 -8.57
N ILE A 56 0.85 8.57 -8.55
CA ILE A 56 2.22 8.05 -8.45
C ILE A 56 2.76 7.82 -9.86
N LYS A 57 3.52 8.80 -10.37
CA LYS A 57 4.15 8.71 -11.70
C LYS A 57 5.01 7.45 -11.82
N GLY A 58 4.65 6.58 -12.77
CA GLY A 58 5.40 5.36 -13.10
C GLY A 58 4.80 4.05 -12.58
N ILE A 59 3.70 4.08 -11.83
CA ILE A 59 3.06 2.87 -11.29
C ILE A 59 1.75 2.58 -12.02
N ASP A 60 1.64 1.41 -12.65
CA ASP A 60 0.40 0.93 -13.28
C ASP A 60 -0.62 0.47 -12.21
N PRO A 61 -1.84 1.03 -12.21
CA PRO A 61 -2.86 0.69 -11.24
C PRO A 61 -3.34 -0.77 -11.21
N GLU A 62 -3.21 -1.52 -12.31
CA GLU A 62 -3.71 -2.90 -12.39
C GLU A 62 -2.86 -3.89 -11.57
N PHE A 63 -1.60 -3.56 -11.27
CA PHE A 63 -0.62 -4.50 -10.72
C PHE A 63 -0.34 -4.35 -9.22
N CYS A 64 -0.98 -3.38 -8.55
CA CYS A 64 -0.60 -2.95 -7.20
C CYS A 64 -1.54 -3.43 -6.08
N ALA A 65 -2.52 -4.29 -6.39
CA ALA A 65 -3.50 -4.77 -5.41
C ALA A 65 -3.26 -6.24 -5.02
N TYR A 66 -2.37 -6.49 -4.06
CA TYR A 66 -2.36 -7.74 -3.30
C TYR A 66 -2.85 -7.51 -1.87
N LYS A 67 -3.74 -8.40 -1.41
CA LYS A 67 -4.46 -8.33 -0.14
C LYS A 67 -3.67 -9.14 0.90
N ILE A 68 -2.99 -8.48 1.82
CA ILE A 68 -2.42 -9.15 3.00
C ILE A 68 -3.54 -9.24 4.04
N LEU A 69 -4.01 -10.46 4.32
CA LEU A 69 -4.98 -10.74 5.37
C LEU A 69 -4.23 -10.82 6.70
N MET A 70 -4.54 -9.90 7.62
CA MET A 70 -4.03 -9.93 9.00
C MET A 70 -5.19 -10.29 9.93
N GLU A 71 -5.59 -11.57 9.96
CA GLU A 71 -6.45 -12.11 11.02
C GLU A 71 -5.56 -12.77 12.09
N GLU A 72 -5.94 -12.69 13.38
CA GLU A 72 -5.13 -13.19 14.51
C GLU A 72 -4.83 -14.71 14.44
N ASP A 73 -5.65 -15.47 13.73
CA ASP A 73 -5.51 -16.92 13.52
C ASP A 73 -4.98 -17.29 12.12
N PHE A 74 -4.52 -16.31 11.33
CA PHE A 74 -4.02 -16.58 9.98
C PHE A 74 -2.62 -17.22 10.04
N GLU A 75 -2.57 -18.55 9.99
CA GLU A 75 -1.32 -19.25 9.73
C GLU A 75 -0.81 -18.88 8.33
N PRO A 76 0.47 -18.51 8.15
CA PRO A 76 1.04 -18.23 6.85
C PRO A 76 0.99 -19.50 5.99
N GLY A 77 -0.07 -19.64 5.21
CA GLY A 77 -0.18 -20.67 4.20
C GLY A 77 0.84 -20.39 3.12
N VAL A 78 1.83 -21.27 2.97
CA VAL A 78 2.72 -21.27 1.80
C VAL A 78 1.81 -21.48 0.59
N GLN A 79 1.49 -20.40 -0.13
CA GLN A 79 0.90 -20.51 -1.45
C GLN A 79 1.86 -21.36 -2.29
N HIS A 80 1.35 -22.42 -2.93
CA HIS A 80 2.12 -23.22 -3.87
C HIS A 80 2.66 -22.29 -4.96
N GLN A 81 3.92 -21.89 -4.84
CA GLN A 81 4.53 -20.96 -5.79
C GLN A 81 4.75 -21.74 -7.08
N SER A 82 4.16 -21.26 -8.17
CA SER A 82 4.54 -21.66 -9.52
C SER A 82 6.05 -21.45 -9.72
N TRP A 83 6.65 -22.18 -10.66
CA TRP A 83 8.05 -22.00 -11.03
C TRP A 83 8.35 -20.52 -11.30
N ARG A 84 9.30 -19.94 -10.55
CA ARG A 84 9.77 -18.57 -10.75
C ARG A 84 11.05 -18.57 -11.58
N VAL A 85 11.11 -17.70 -12.58
CA VAL A 85 12.35 -17.49 -13.36
C VAL A 85 13.30 -16.63 -12.52
N CYS A 86 14.49 -17.15 -12.24
CA CYS A 86 15.55 -16.41 -11.56
C CYS A 86 16.68 -16.12 -12.57
N ILE A 87 16.90 -14.84 -12.86
CA ILE A 87 17.99 -14.40 -13.73
C ILE A 87 19.25 -14.19 -12.88
N ASP A 88 20.38 -14.76 -13.30
CA ASP A 88 21.65 -14.63 -12.60
C ASP A 88 22.37 -13.33 -12.97
N TYR A 89 22.22 -12.32 -12.12
CA TYR A 89 22.84 -11.01 -12.27
C TYR A 89 24.24 -10.89 -11.64
N ARG A 90 24.87 -11.97 -11.16
CA ARG A 90 26.15 -11.87 -10.40
C ARG A 90 27.24 -11.10 -11.16
N LYS A 91 27.48 -11.46 -12.42
CA LYS A 91 28.47 -10.79 -13.27
C LYS A 91 28.08 -9.34 -13.59
N LEU A 92 26.79 -9.08 -13.76
CA LEU A 92 26.29 -7.72 -14.00
C LEU A 92 26.53 -6.85 -12.76
N ASN A 93 26.13 -7.34 -11.58
CA ASN A 93 26.28 -6.64 -10.30
C ASN A 93 27.74 -6.33 -9.94
N GLU A 94 28.70 -7.13 -10.39
CA GLU A 94 30.13 -6.87 -10.24
C GLU A 94 30.61 -5.73 -11.16
N ALA A 95 30.06 -5.60 -12.36
CA ALA A 95 30.40 -4.56 -13.33
C ALA A 95 29.65 -3.24 -13.08
N THR A 96 28.48 -3.29 -12.46
CA THR A 96 27.65 -2.11 -12.17
C THR A 96 28.23 -1.30 -11.01
N ARG A 97 28.30 0.03 -11.17
CA ARG A 97 28.67 0.93 -10.08
C ARG A 97 27.60 0.91 -9.00
N LYS A 98 27.97 0.58 -7.77
CA LYS A 98 27.06 0.61 -6.61
C LYS A 98 26.69 2.04 -6.28
N ASP A 99 25.39 2.33 -6.27
CA ASP A 99 24.86 3.57 -5.72
C ASP A 99 24.73 3.43 -4.20
N HIS A 100 25.30 4.38 -3.47
CA HIS A 100 25.25 4.40 -2.01
C HIS A 100 24.12 5.31 -1.54
N PHE A 101 22.88 4.87 -1.78
CA PHE A 101 21.72 5.55 -1.23
C PHE A 101 21.64 5.29 0.29
N PRO A 102 21.61 6.34 1.13
CA PRO A 102 21.59 6.16 2.58
C PRO A 102 20.21 5.65 3.01
N LEU A 103 20.13 4.36 3.34
CA LEU A 103 18.94 3.78 3.94
C LEU A 103 18.95 4.01 5.46
N PRO A 104 17.84 4.48 6.06
CA PRO A 104 17.76 4.64 7.51
C PRO A 104 17.84 3.28 8.21
N PHE A 105 18.41 3.27 9.42
CA PHE A 105 18.39 2.07 10.25
C PHE A 105 16.97 1.75 10.72
N MET A 106 16.67 0.46 10.86
CA MET A 106 15.33 0.00 11.26
C MET A 106 14.88 0.62 12.58
N ASP A 107 15.77 0.72 13.58
CA ASP A 107 15.45 1.30 14.89
C ASP A 107 14.99 2.76 14.79
N GLN A 108 15.59 3.55 13.89
CA GLN A 108 15.20 4.95 13.67
C GLN A 108 13.81 5.05 13.04
N MET A 109 13.46 4.10 12.18
CA MET A 109 12.10 4.02 11.63
C MET A 109 11.10 3.62 12.70
N LEU A 110 11.43 2.61 13.52
CA LEU A 110 10.57 2.11 14.60
C LEU A 110 10.33 3.16 15.69
N GLU A 111 11.35 3.92 16.10
CA GLU A 111 11.20 5.02 17.07
C GLU A 111 10.28 6.14 16.55
N ARG A 112 10.37 6.46 15.26
CA ARG A 112 9.46 7.44 14.63
C ARG A 112 8.04 6.91 14.55
N LEU A 113 7.90 5.62 14.24
CA LEU A 113 6.61 4.97 14.20
C LEU A 113 5.97 5.03 15.58
N ALA A 114 6.64 4.50 16.62
CA ALA A 114 6.15 4.33 18.00
C ALA A 114 5.51 5.57 18.66
N ARG A 115 5.71 6.77 18.12
CA ARG A 115 5.10 8.03 18.58
C ARG A 115 3.70 8.28 18.01
N ASN A 116 3.18 7.40 17.17
CA ASN A 116 1.87 7.55 16.52
C ASN A 116 0.86 6.52 17.06
N GLN A 117 -0.41 6.94 17.12
CA GLN A 117 -1.52 6.09 17.60
C GLN A 117 -2.12 5.19 16.50
N TYR A 118 -1.85 5.52 15.23
CA TYR A 118 -2.41 4.82 14.07
C TYR A 118 -1.33 4.63 13.00
N TYR A 119 -1.38 3.48 12.31
CA TYR A 119 -0.44 3.11 11.25
C TYR A 119 -1.18 2.59 10.03
N CYS A 120 -0.69 2.96 8.86
CA CYS A 120 -1.13 2.42 7.57
C CYS A 120 0.10 1.89 6.83
N PHE A 121 0.03 0.66 6.32
CA PHE A 121 1.10 0.04 5.55
C PHE A 121 0.74 0.03 4.06
N LEU A 122 1.70 0.39 3.21
CA LEU A 122 1.63 0.28 1.76
C LEU A 122 2.76 -0.65 1.32
N ASP A 123 2.44 -1.68 0.54
CA ASP A 123 3.43 -2.63 0.02
C ASP A 123 3.75 -2.35 -1.46
N GLY A 124 5.04 -2.35 -1.78
CA GLY A 124 5.56 -2.20 -3.14
C GLY A 124 5.83 -3.56 -3.79
N PHE A 125 4.89 -4.51 -3.68
CA PHE A 125 5.04 -5.92 -4.08
C PHE A 125 5.67 -6.12 -5.48
N SER A 126 5.36 -5.21 -6.41
CA SER A 126 5.86 -5.21 -7.80
C SER A 126 6.73 -4.00 -8.13
N GLY A 127 7.26 -3.30 -7.13
CA GLY A 127 7.97 -2.02 -7.30
C GLY A 127 9.14 -2.09 -8.29
N TYR A 128 9.86 -3.22 -8.31
CA TYR A 128 10.96 -3.45 -9.27
C TYR A 128 10.50 -3.44 -10.74
N PHE A 129 9.29 -3.88 -11.04
CA PHE A 129 8.76 -3.96 -12.41
C PHE A 129 8.12 -2.66 -12.88
N GLN A 130 7.89 -1.71 -11.96
CA GLN A 130 7.24 -0.44 -12.25
C GLN A 130 8.26 0.66 -12.57
N ILE A 131 9.50 0.51 -12.10
CA ILE A 131 10.57 1.47 -12.39
C ILE A 131 11.15 1.16 -13.78
N PRO A 132 11.05 2.08 -14.76
CA PRO A 132 11.59 1.85 -16.08
C PRO A 132 13.12 1.81 -16.05
N ILE A 133 13.71 0.86 -16.79
CA ILE A 133 15.15 0.83 -17.05
C ILE A 133 15.47 1.91 -18.08
N ASP A 134 16.55 2.67 -17.85
CA ASP A 134 17.04 3.67 -18.81
C ASP A 134 17.24 3.00 -20.19
N LEU A 135 16.79 3.65 -21.26
CA LEU A 135 16.90 3.11 -22.62
C LEU A 135 18.33 2.78 -23.05
N LYS A 136 19.34 3.38 -22.41
CA LYS A 136 20.75 3.09 -22.68
C LYS A 136 21.27 1.83 -21.99
N ASP A 137 20.55 1.38 -20.96
CA ASP A 137 20.91 0.24 -20.10
C ASP A 137 20.01 -0.99 -20.37
N GLN A 138 19.11 -0.92 -21.36
CA GLN A 138 18.32 -2.03 -21.91
C GLN A 138 19.09 -2.81 -22.96
#